data_AF-A0A2T3YQM2-F1
#
_entry.id   AF-A0A2T3YQM2-F1
#
_cell.length_a   1.000
_cell.length_b   1.000
_cell.length_c   1.000
_cell.angle_alpha   90.00
_cell.angle_beta   90.00
_cell.angle_gamma   90.00
#
_symmetry.space_group_name_H-M   'P 1'
#
loop_
_entity.id
_entity.type
_entity.pdbx_description
1 polymer ?
#
loop_
_entity_poly.entity_id
_entity_poly.type
_entity_poly.pdbx_seq_one_letter_code
_entity_poly.pdbx_strand_id
1 'polypeptide(L)'
;MPNLASLVTGAELTATRPQTPSQAFYKKYATAVTAKNLSGGDIPQFYADNALSHNQNGQLFAQFEKLSNDFVKIWETQNDDGTVGLVSHVFRYIWAAGNESDKPTVNVPLSMVCKISSNNARGTVDGLQFKEVWLYWNTYKLLP
;
A
#
# COMPACT_ATOMS: atom_id res chain seq x y z
N MET A 1 -24.71 4.00 -3.86
CA MET A 1 -24.02 2.84 -4.46
C MET A 1 -22.63 3.30 -4.87
N PRO A 2 -21.56 2.53 -4.63
CA PRO A 2 -20.22 2.95 -5.03
C PRO A 2 -20.14 3.11 -6.55
N ASN A 3 -19.59 4.24 -6.99
CA ASN A 3 -19.37 4.55 -8.41
C ASN A 3 -17.90 4.37 -8.74
N LEU A 4 -17.59 3.72 -9.88
CA LEU A 4 -16.21 3.63 -10.37
C LEU A 4 -15.72 5.05 -10.68
N ALA A 5 -14.67 5.47 -9.99
CA ALA A 5 -14.07 6.80 -10.12
C ALA A 5 -12.84 6.77 -11.02
N SER A 6 -12.00 5.74 -10.88
CA SER A 6 -10.79 5.59 -11.70
C SER A 6 -10.36 4.14 -11.79
N LEU A 7 -9.67 3.83 -12.88
CA LEU A 7 -9.06 2.54 -13.16
C LEU A 7 -7.73 2.81 -13.88
N VAL A 8 -6.63 2.38 -13.30
CA VAL A 8 -5.30 2.57 -13.88
C VAL A 8 -4.42 1.32 -13.68
N THR A 9 -3.62 0.99 -14.69
CA THR A 9 -2.60 -0.06 -14.63
C THR A 9 -1.29 0.46 -14.05
N GLY A 10 -0.39 -0.42 -13.61
CA GLY A 10 0.95 -0.02 -13.17
C GLY A 10 1.78 0.66 -14.25
N ALA A 11 1.64 0.20 -15.49
CA ALA A 11 2.31 0.82 -16.64
C ALA A 11 1.83 2.27 -16.85
N GLU A 12 0.53 2.49 -16.79
CA GLU A 12 -0.06 3.84 -16.90
C GLU A 12 0.33 4.73 -15.72
N LEU A 13 0.34 4.21 -14.49
CA LEU A 13 0.81 4.94 -13.30
C LEU A 13 2.28 5.36 -13.40
N THR A 14 3.09 4.58 -14.10
CA THR A 14 4.51 4.87 -14.34
C THR A 14 4.67 5.92 -15.42
N ALA A 15 3.92 5.80 -16.52
CA ALA A 15 4.00 6.71 -17.66
C ALA A 15 3.37 8.09 -17.38
N THR A 16 2.19 8.12 -16.73
CA THR A 16 1.35 9.32 -16.62
C THR A 16 1.32 9.94 -15.22
N ARG A 17 2.00 9.33 -14.24
CA ARG A 17 1.91 9.64 -12.79
C ARG A 17 0.50 9.33 -12.23
N PRO A 18 0.30 9.38 -10.89
CA PRO A 18 -1.02 9.23 -10.30
C PRO A 18 -2.04 10.23 -10.85
N GLN A 19 -3.24 9.75 -11.19
CA GLN A 19 -4.30 10.56 -11.78
C GLN A 19 -5.26 11.15 -10.74
N THR A 20 -5.26 10.60 -9.53
CA THR A 20 -6.12 11.04 -8.41
C THR A 20 -5.29 11.27 -7.15
N PRO A 21 -5.79 12.09 -6.20
CA PRO A 21 -5.15 12.25 -4.89
C PRO A 21 -4.95 10.93 -4.15
N SER A 22 -5.95 10.03 -4.21
CA SER A 22 -5.91 8.73 -3.54
C SER A 22 -4.86 7.79 -4.16
N GLN A 23 -4.66 7.79 -5.47
CA GLN A 23 -3.55 7.09 -6.13
C GLN A 23 -2.19 7.66 -5.69
N ALA A 24 -2.06 8.98 -5.60
CA ALA A 24 -0.83 9.63 -5.18
C ALA A 24 -0.47 9.27 -3.73
N PHE A 25 -1.46 9.37 -2.83
CA PHE A 25 -1.36 8.96 -1.45
C PHE A 25 -0.96 7.48 -1.32
N TYR A 26 -1.61 6.58 -2.06
CA TYR A 26 -1.29 5.16 -2.04
C TYR A 26 0.13 4.85 -2.54
N LYS A 27 0.58 5.55 -3.59
CA LYS A 27 1.96 5.41 -4.09
C LYS A 27 2.99 5.86 -3.06
N LYS A 28 2.74 6.97 -2.35
CA LYS A 28 3.58 7.44 -1.23
C LYS A 28 3.63 6.40 -0.10
N TYR A 29 2.48 5.81 0.26
CA TYR A 29 2.42 4.73 1.24
C TYR A 29 3.28 3.53 0.82
N ALA A 30 3.10 3.01 -0.40
CA ALA A 30 3.87 1.88 -0.90
C ALA A 30 5.38 2.16 -0.94
N THR A 31 5.76 3.41 -1.22
CA THR A 31 7.16 3.86 -1.21
C THR A 31 7.73 3.89 0.22
N ALA A 32 6.94 4.38 1.19
CA ALA A 32 7.32 4.40 2.59
C ALA A 32 7.50 2.97 3.17
N VAL A 33 6.64 2.02 2.76
CA VAL A 33 6.77 0.61 3.14
C VAL A 33 8.05 -0.03 2.56
N THR A 34 8.48 0.37 1.37
CA THR A 34 9.73 -0.07 0.72
C THR A 34 10.97 0.47 1.45
N ALA A 35 10.92 1.72 1.93
CA ALA A 35 12.04 2.40 2.57
C ALA A 35 12.21 2.00 4.04
N LYS A 36 12.72 0.78 4.29
CA LYS A 36 13.39 0.22 5.50
C LYS A 36 13.14 0.78 6.93
N ASN A 37 12.06 1.52 7.20
CA ASN A 37 11.91 2.30 8.44
C ASN A 37 10.45 2.39 8.91
N LEU A 38 9.75 1.25 8.97
CA LEU A 38 8.51 1.19 9.76
C LEU A 38 8.78 0.98 11.26
N SER A 39 10.05 1.03 11.69
CA SER A 39 10.44 0.77 13.08
C SER A 39 11.37 1.83 13.71
N GLY A 40 11.70 2.95 13.04
CA GLY A 40 12.75 3.84 13.57
C GLY A 40 12.75 5.32 13.19
N GLY A 41 11.78 5.83 12.43
CA GLY A 41 11.69 7.27 12.11
C GLY A 41 10.26 7.80 12.21
N ASP A 42 10.07 9.11 12.09
CA ASP A 42 8.75 9.76 11.97
C ASP A 42 8.00 9.18 10.77
N ILE A 43 7.22 8.12 11.02
CA ILE A 43 6.40 7.47 9.99
C ILE A 43 5.35 8.50 9.57
N PRO A 44 5.25 8.86 8.29
CA PRO A 44 4.19 9.75 7.83
C PRO A 44 2.83 9.18 8.25
N GLN A 45 1.92 10.02 8.74
CA GLN A 45 0.65 9.56 9.28
C GLN A 45 -0.28 9.14 8.14
N PHE A 46 -0.17 7.88 7.73
CA PHE A 46 -1.01 7.25 6.70
C PHE A 46 -2.32 6.70 7.26
N TYR A 47 -2.38 6.40 8.56
CA TYR A 47 -3.53 5.76 9.19
C TYR A 47 -4.25 6.73 10.12
N ALA A 48 -5.59 6.66 10.13
CA ALA A 48 -6.39 7.28 11.17
C ALA A 48 -6.08 6.63 12.54
N ASP A 49 -6.25 7.38 13.63
CA ASP A 49 -5.99 6.88 15.00
C ASP A 49 -6.83 5.62 15.33
N ASN A 50 -8.00 5.50 14.73
CA ASN A 50 -8.92 4.37 14.86
C ASN A 50 -9.02 3.51 13.60
N ALA A 51 -7.96 3.49 12.77
CA ALA A 51 -7.96 2.71 11.54
C ALA A 51 -8.07 1.20 11.82
N LEU A 52 -8.93 0.52 11.06
CA LEU A 52 -9.06 -0.93 11.11
C LEU A 52 -8.04 -1.58 10.18
N SER A 53 -7.29 -2.56 10.68
CA SER A 53 -6.29 -3.28 9.90
C SER A 53 -6.53 -4.78 9.95
N HIS A 54 -6.76 -5.36 8.78
CA HIS A 54 -7.01 -6.78 8.57
C HIS A 54 -5.82 -7.37 7.82
N ASN A 55 -4.80 -7.80 8.56
CA ASN A 55 -3.63 -8.48 8.00
C ASN A 55 -3.61 -9.93 8.46
N GLN A 56 -3.74 -10.85 7.51
CA GLN A 56 -3.84 -12.29 7.79
C GLN A 56 -2.57 -12.88 8.40
N ASN A 57 -1.41 -12.21 8.31
CA ASN A 57 -0.10 -12.82 8.63
C ASN A 57 0.78 -12.02 9.62
N GLY A 58 0.23 -11.06 10.36
CA GLY A 58 0.96 -10.37 11.44
C GLY A 58 2.15 -9.48 11.01
N GLN A 59 3.08 -9.19 11.94
CA GLN A 59 4.25 -8.33 11.72
C GLN A 59 5.38 -9.06 10.95
N LEU A 60 5.34 -9.02 9.62
CA LEU A 60 6.38 -9.60 8.77
C LEU A 60 7.44 -8.59 8.30
N PHE A 61 7.18 -7.29 8.43
CA PHE A 61 8.00 -6.25 7.80
C PHE A 61 9.40 -6.06 8.41
N ALA A 62 9.57 -6.33 9.71
CA ALA A 62 10.85 -6.09 10.40
C ALA A 62 11.93 -7.15 10.10
N GLN A 63 11.60 -8.21 9.36
CA GLN A 63 12.47 -9.36 9.14
C GLN A 63 13.17 -9.36 7.76
N PHE A 64 12.85 -8.40 6.90
CA PHE A 64 13.34 -8.38 5.51
C PHE A 64 14.44 -7.34 5.31
N GLU A 65 15.41 -7.68 4.47
CA GLU A 65 16.51 -6.79 4.09
C GLU A 65 16.01 -5.65 3.19
N LYS A 66 15.11 -5.98 2.26
CA LYS A 66 14.54 -5.03 1.31
C LYS A 66 13.15 -5.47 0.88
N LEU A 67 12.30 -4.48 0.62
CA LEU A 67 11.00 -4.66 -0.02
C LEU A 67 10.92 -3.76 -1.24
N SER A 68 10.18 -4.20 -2.26
CA SER A 68 9.75 -3.35 -3.37
C SER A 68 8.36 -3.77 -3.81
N ASN A 69 7.62 -2.83 -4.38
CA ASN A 69 6.26 -3.02 -4.84
C ASN A 69 6.19 -2.64 -6.33
N ASP A 70 5.67 -3.55 -7.14
CA ASP A 70 5.40 -3.33 -8.55
C ASP A 70 3.89 -3.39 -8.79
N PHE A 71 3.33 -2.27 -9.21
CA PHE A 71 1.88 -2.12 -9.35
C PHE A 71 1.42 -2.86 -10.60
N VAL A 72 0.34 -3.63 -10.48
CA VAL A 72 -0.33 -4.23 -11.63
C VAL A 72 -1.52 -3.37 -12.01
N LYS A 73 -2.37 -3.05 -11.04
CA LYS A 73 -3.64 -2.35 -11.27
C LYS A 73 -4.14 -1.68 -9.98
N ILE A 74 -4.79 -0.53 -10.12
CA ILE A 74 -5.51 0.18 -9.05
C ILE A 74 -6.91 0.52 -9.54
N TRP A 75 -7.91 0.22 -8.71
CA TRP A 75 -9.32 0.55 -8.91
C TRP A 75 -9.77 1.46 -7.79
N GLU A 76 -10.43 2.55 -8.15
CA GLU A 76 -10.97 3.51 -7.19
C GLU A 76 -12.48 3.64 -7.37
N THR A 77 -13.17 3.64 -6.25
CA THR A 77 -14.61 3.85 -6.15
C THR A 77 -14.87 5.02 -5.23
N GLN A 78 -15.81 5.88 -5.62
CA GLN A 78 -16.32 6.91 -4.74
C GLN A 78 -17.51 6.34 -3.97
N ASN A 79 -17.44 6.38 -2.65
CA ASN A 79 -18.54 5.98 -1.76
C ASN A 79 -19.46 7.17 -1.48
N ASP A 80 -20.72 6.85 -1.13
CA ASP A 80 -21.75 7.84 -0.80
C ASP A 80 -21.41 8.66 0.47
N ASP A 81 -20.56 8.12 1.35
CA ASP A 81 -20.09 8.78 2.57
C ASP A 81 -18.89 9.72 2.34
N GLY A 82 -18.53 9.98 1.08
CA GLY A 82 -17.41 10.85 0.70
C GLY A 82 -16.04 10.17 0.78
N THR A 83 -15.94 8.92 1.23
CA THR A 83 -14.68 8.17 1.22
C THR A 83 -14.37 7.55 -0.15
N VAL A 84 -13.10 7.24 -0.37
CA VAL A 84 -12.64 6.51 -1.55
C VAL A 84 -12.37 5.06 -1.16
N GLY A 85 -13.03 4.11 -1.83
CA GLY A 85 -12.62 2.71 -1.82
C GLY A 85 -11.51 2.50 -2.85
N LEU A 86 -10.37 1.93 -2.45
CA LEU A 86 -9.25 1.63 -3.34
C LEU A 86 -8.91 0.15 -3.27
N VAL A 87 -8.89 -0.52 -4.42
CA VAL A 87 -8.40 -1.90 -4.57
C VAL A 87 -7.16 -1.89 -5.43
N SER A 88 -6.07 -2.48 -4.95
CA SER A 88 -4.83 -2.61 -5.70
C SER A 88 -4.39 -4.06 -5.84
N HIS A 89 -3.79 -4.37 -6.98
CA HIS A 89 -3.01 -5.58 -7.20
C HIS A 89 -1.56 -5.20 -7.43
N VAL A 90 -0.66 -5.85 -6.70
CA VAL A 90 0.77 -5.52 -6.65
C VAL A 90 1.58 -6.81 -6.58
N PHE A 91 2.72 -6.86 -7.26
CA PHE A 91 3.77 -7.83 -6.95
C PHE A 91 4.70 -7.24 -5.91
N ARG A 92 4.80 -7.89 -4.75
CA ARG A 92 5.76 -7.55 -3.73
C ARG A 92 7.02 -8.39 -3.90
N TYR A 93 8.14 -7.73 -4.11
CA TYR A 93 9.46 -8.33 -4.15
C TYR A 93 10.10 -8.23 -2.78
N ILE A 94 10.59 -9.35 -2.26
CA ILE A 94 11.11 -9.48 -0.89
C ILE A 94 12.53 -10.03 -0.96
N TRP A 95 13.44 -9.36 -0.26
CA TRP A 95 14.80 -9.84 -0.01
C TRP A 95 14.88 -10.29 1.44
N ALA A 96 15.16 -11.57 1.66
CA ALA A 96 15.42 -12.09 3.00
C ALA A 96 16.69 -11.46 3.58
N ALA A 97 16.82 -11.50 4.91
CA ALA A 97 18.01 -11.05 5.60
C ALA A 97 19.28 -11.66 4.97
N GLY A 98 20.29 -10.83 4.69
CA GLY A 98 21.54 -11.24 4.06
C GLY A 98 21.52 -11.37 2.53
N ASN A 99 20.37 -11.18 1.86
CA ASN A 99 20.33 -11.09 0.40
C ASN A 99 20.55 -9.63 -0.06
N GLU A 100 21.79 -9.30 -0.42
CA GLU A 100 22.18 -7.99 -0.95
C GLU A 100 22.11 -7.88 -2.49
N SER A 101 21.67 -8.94 -3.18
CA SER A 101 21.64 -8.96 -4.64
C SER A 101 20.52 -8.11 -5.24
N ASP A 102 20.58 -7.87 -6.54
CA ASP A 102 19.49 -7.22 -7.29
C ASP A 102 18.26 -8.12 -7.47
N LYS A 103 18.36 -9.42 -7.17
CA LYS A 103 17.27 -10.38 -7.36
C LYS A 103 16.55 -10.66 -6.03
N PRO A 104 15.21 -10.53 -5.99
CA PRO A 104 14.46 -10.83 -4.79
C PRO A 104 14.55 -12.32 -4.45
N THR A 105 14.46 -12.62 -3.16
CA THR A 105 14.36 -14.00 -2.66
C THR A 105 13.02 -14.61 -3.07
N VAL A 106 11.95 -13.81 -3.01
CA VAL A 106 10.62 -14.21 -3.42
C VAL A 106 9.85 -13.04 -4.02
N ASN A 107 8.96 -13.34 -4.95
CA ASN A 107 7.89 -12.46 -5.39
C ASN A 107 6.54 -13.00 -4.89
N VAL A 108 5.71 -12.10 -4.37
CA VAL A 108 4.41 -12.45 -3.79
C VAL A 108 3.34 -11.57 -4.42
N PRO A 109 2.33 -12.14 -5.09
CA PRO A 109 1.16 -11.37 -5.48
C PRO A 109 0.40 -10.94 -4.22
N LEU A 110 0.01 -9.68 -4.21
CA LEU A 110 -0.61 -9.01 -3.09
C LEU A 110 -1.80 -8.20 -3.58
N SER A 111 -2.87 -8.23 -2.80
CA SER A 111 -4.02 -7.36 -2.98
C SER A 111 -4.25 -6.54 -1.73
N MET A 112 -4.48 -5.24 -1.90
CA MET A 112 -4.85 -4.36 -0.81
C MET A 112 -6.22 -3.75 -1.10
N VAL A 113 -7.11 -3.80 -0.12
CA VAL A 113 -8.43 -3.16 -0.19
C VAL A 113 -8.46 -2.10 0.91
N CYS A 114 -8.67 -0.85 0.54
CA CYS A 114 -8.55 0.29 1.44
C CYS A 114 -9.81 1.14 1.41
N LYS A 115 -10.13 1.74 2.56
CA LYS A 115 -11.04 2.88 2.67
C LYS A 115 -10.23 4.11 3.05
N ILE A 116 -10.24 5.13 2.19
CA ILE A 116 -9.47 6.38 2.33
C ILE A 116 -10.43 7.53 2.62
N SER A 117 -10.11 8.36 3.61
CA SER A 117 -10.87 9.58 3.90
C SER A 117 -9.97 10.81 3.89
N SER A 118 -10.58 11.99 3.75
CA SER A 118 -9.92 13.24 4.09
C SER A 118 -9.61 13.32 5.60
N ASN A 119 -8.53 14.02 5.92
CA ASN A 119 -8.17 14.43 7.27
C ASN A 119 -7.31 15.71 7.20
N ASN A 120 -7.71 16.73 7.96
CA ASN A 120 -7.03 18.03 8.00
C ASN A 120 -6.02 18.14 9.16
N ALA A 121 -5.78 17.05 9.89
CA ALA A 121 -4.80 17.05 10.98
C ALA A 121 -3.38 17.29 10.45
N ARG A 122 -2.59 18.06 11.21
CA ARG A 122 -1.19 18.35 10.89
C ARG A 122 -0.37 17.06 10.90
N GLY A 123 0.40 16.82 9.83
CA GLY A 123 1.23 15.61 9.68
C GLY A 123 0.59 14.50 8.84
N THR A 124 -0.70 14.63 8.52
CA THR A 124 -1.41 13.75 7.57
C THR A 124 -0.82 13.90 6.17
N VAL A 125 -0.56 12.78 5.49
CA VAL A 125 -0.02 12.78 4.12
C VAL A 125 -1.08 13.28 3.14
N ASP A 126 -0.82 14.43 2.51
CA ASP A 126 -1.70 15.06 1.51
C ASP A 126 -3.15 15.28 1.96
N GLY A 127 -3.37 15.39 3.28
CA GLY A 127 -4.71 15.51 3.85
C GLY A 127 -5.58 14.25 3.70
N LEU A 128 -4.96 13.08 3.49
CA LEU A 128 -5.63 11.78 3.34
C LEU A 128 -5.14 10.76 4.38
N GLN A 129 -6.01 9.85 4.75
CA GLN A 129 -5.67 8.75 5.66
C GLN A 129 -6.45 7.47 5.34
N PHE A 130 -5.88 6.33 5.67
CA PHE A 130 -6.57 5.05 5.71
C PHE A 130 -7.47 4.98 6.94
N LYS A 131 -8.76 4.71 6.73
CA LYS A 131 -9.71 4.31 7.77
C LYS A 131 -9.78 2.80 7.96
N GLU A 132 -9.55 2.06 6.88
CA GLU A 132 -9.61 0.61 6.88
C GLU A 132 -8.69 0.06 5.81
N VAL A 133 -7.96 -1.00 6.15
CA VAL A 133 -7.05 -1.70 5.24
C VAL A 133 -7.22 -3.19 5.42
N TRP A 134 -7.39 -3.88 4.30
CA TRP A 134 -7.28 -5.33 4.20
C TRP A 134 -6.09 -5.67 3.33
N LEU A 135 -5.25 -6.57 3.84
CA LEU A 135 -4.05 -7.02 3.15
C LEU A 135 -4.13 -8.52 2.91
N TYR A 136 -4.22 -8.88 1.63
CA TYR A 136 -4.25 -10.27 1.17
C TYR A 136 -2.97 -10.57 0.41
N TRP A 137 -2.24 -11.59 0.87
CA TRP A 137 -0.99 -11.99 0.24
C TRP A 137 -0.66 -13.42 0.60
N ASN A 138 -0.12 -14.16 -0.36
CA ASN A 138 0.26 -15.55 -0.17
C ASN A 138 1.67 -15.65 0.43
N THR A 139 1.74 -15.87 1.74
CA THR A 139 2.99 -16.01 2.50
C THR A 139 3.54 -17.42 2.49
N TYR A 140 2.93 -18.39 1.79
CA TYR A 140 3.42 -19.78 1.75
C TYR A 140 4.88 -19.86 1.30
N LYS A 141 5.28 -19.04 0.32
CA LYS A 141 6.66 -18.97 -0.18
C LYS A 141 7.64 -18.24 0.76
N LEU A 142 7.16 -17.73 1.90
CA LEU A 142 7.98 -17.13 2.96
C LEU A 142 8.19 -18.08 4.14
N LEU A 143 7.50 -19.21 4.17
CA LEU A 143 7.69 -20.24 5.19
C LEU A 143 8.93 -21.09 4.84
N PRO A 144 9.70 -21.57 5.83
CA PRO A 144 10.87 -22.43 5.62
C PRO A 144 10.56 -23.72 4.86
#